data_AF-A0A327NFS1-F1
#
_entry.id   AF-A0A327NFS1-F1
#
_cell.length_a   1.000
_cell.length_b   1.000
_cell.length_c   1.000
_cell.angle_alpha   90.00
_cell.angle_beta   90.00
_cell.angle_gamma   90.00
#
_symmetry.space_group_name_H-M   'P 1'
#
loop_
_entity.id
_entity.type
_entity.pdbx_description
1 polymer ?
#
loop_
_entity_poly.entity_id
_entity_poly.type
_entity_poly.pdbx_seq_one_letter_code
_entity_poly.pdbx_strand_id
1 'polypeptide(L)'
;MRSLSQEVRKQLAHGLAGLIIIIKGVDKFEHHHSIAGSLLVGIGLLVLALTIVHHRLARHIKSFDSLVFLMEAIVLSVVSFLYLQDGKKALPIAYCIASIGYLIAAFRFYRRAGQRSH
;
A
#
# COMPACT_ATOMS: atom_id res chain seq x y z
N MET A 1 21.09 5.94 -18.90
CA MET A 1 19.78 5.80 -18.21
C MET A 1 19.53 7.04 -17.37
N ARG A 2 18.48 7.82 -17.66
CA ARG A 2 18.05 8.92 -16.77
C ARG A 2 17.52 8.30 -15.47
N SER A 3 18.12 8.62 -14.34
CA SER A 3 17.57 8.21 -13.04
C SER A 3 16.23 8.89 -12.84
N LEU A 4 15.18 8.09 -12.63
CA LEU A 4 13.85 8.62 -12.31
C LEU A 4 13.92 9.37 -10.96
N SER A 5 13.26 10.52 -10.88
CA SER A 5 13.16 11.26 -9.62
C SER A 5 12.58 10.36 -8.52
N GLN A 6 12.96 10.61 -7.26
CA GLN A 6 12.48 9.82 -6.12
C GLN A 6 10.94 9.82 -6.05
N GLU A 7 10.30 10.91 -6.47
CA GLU A 7 8.84 11.04 -6.51
C GLU A 7 8.20 10.13 -7.56
N VAL A 8 8.73 10.11 -8.79
CA VAL A 8 8.20 9.25 -9.86
C VAL A 8 8.34 7.77 -9.48
N ARG A 9 9.45 7.38 -8.82
CA ARG A 9 9.61 6.02 -8.31
C ARG A 9 8.56 5.65 -7.27
N LYS A 10 8.26 6.56 -6.34
CA LYS A 10 7.18 6.34 -5.35
C LYS A 10 5.84 6.21 -6.06
N GLN A 11 5.49 7.14 -6.96
CA GLN A 11 4.22 7.08 -7.69
C GLN A 11 4.06 5.79 -8.49
N LEU A 12 5.13 5.33 -9.15
CA LEU A 12 5.13 4.06 -9.87
C LEU A 12 4.93 2.86 -8.92
N ALA A 13 5.62 2.84 -7.77
CA ALA A 13 5.48 1.76 -6.81
C ALA A 13 4.06 1.65 -6.23
N HIS A 14 3.49 2.77 -5.77
CA HIS A 14 2.13 2.80 -5.23
C HIS A 14 1.09 2.54 -6.33
N GLY A 15 1.30 3.07 -7.54
CA GLY A 15 0.45 2.82 -8.70
C GLY A 15 0.40 1.34 -9.07
N LEU A 16 1.56 0.67 -9.14
CA LEU A 16 1.66 -0.76 -9.38
C LEU A 16 1.03 -1.58 -8.25
N ALA A 17 1.24 -1.19 -7.00
CA ALA A 17 0.62 -1.85 -5.85
C ALA A 17 -0.91 -1.78 -5.93
N GLY A 18 -1.48 -0.59 -6.18
CA GLY A 18 -2.91 -0.39 -6.37
C GLY A 18 -3.47 -1.24 -7.51
N LEU A 19 -2.76 -1.32 -8.64
CA LEU A 19 -3.15 -2.16 -9.78
C LEU A 19 -3.16 -3.66 -9.42
N ILE A 20 -2.12 -4.17 -8.75
CA ILE A 20 -2.04 -5.57 -8.33
C ILE A 20 -3.20 -5.92 -7.37
N ILE A 21 -3.54 -5.02 -6.46
CA ILE A 21 -4.65 -5.20 -5.53
C ILE A 21 -6.00 -5.27 -6.28
N ILE A 22 -6.21 -4.40 -7.27
CA ILE A 22 -7.42 -4.43 -8.11
C ILE A 22 -7.51 -5.77 -8.85
N ILE A 23 -6.43 -6.20 -9.50
CA ILE A 23 -6.37 -7.49 -10.21
C ILE A 23 -6.73 -8.62 -9.26
N LYS A 24 -6.19 -8.60 -8.03
CA LYS A 24 -6.52 -9.61 -7.02
C LYS A 24 -7.99 -9.55 -6.57
N GLY A 25 -8.56 -8.36 -6.50
CA GLY A 25 -9.98 -8.18 -6.19
C GLY A 25 -10.89 -8.75 -7.28
N VAL A 26 -10.54 -8.54 -8.56
CA VAL A 26 -11.24 -9.13 -9.71
C VAL A 26 -11.14 -10.65 -9.70
N ASP A 27 -9.96 -11.22 -9.49
CA ASP A 27 -9.74 -12.67 -9.30
C ASP A 27 -10.67 -13.23 -8.21
N LYS A 28 -10.87 -12.47 -7.12
CA LYS A 28 -11.71 -12.90 -6.00
C LYS A 28 -13.22 -12.82 -6.31
N PHE A 29 -13.65 -11.92 -7.20
CA PHE A 29 -15.01 -11.92 -7.73
C PHE A 29 -15.31 -13.17 -8.56
N GLU A 30 -14.37 -13.56 -9.43
CA GLU A 30 -14.52 -14.75 -10.29
C GLU A 30 -14.64 -16.04 -9.46
N HIS A 31 -14.04 -16.08 -8.27
CA HIS A 31 -14.11 -17.21 -7.34
C HIS A 31 -15.28 -17.11 -6.33
N HIS A 32 -16.35 -16.39 -6.65
CA HIS A 32 -17.57 -16.22 -5.84
C HIS A 32 -17.38 -15.57 -4.44
N HIS A 33 -16.27 -14.84 -4.24
CA HIS A 33 -16.01 -14.11 -3.00
C HIS A 33 -16.30 -12.61 -3.17
N SER A 34 -17.54 -12.27 -3.50
CA SER A 34 -17.95 -10.91 -3.92
C SER A 34 -17.63 -9.81 -2.89
N ILE A 35 -17.73 -10.10 -1.60
CA ILE A 35 -17.41 -9.12 -0.52
C ILE A 35 -15.90 -8.83 -0.50
N ALA A 36 -15.07 -9.87 -0.45
CA ALA A 36 -13.62 -9.72 -0.42
C ALA A 36 -13.09 -9.10 -1.72
N GLY A 37 -13.65 -9.48 -2.87
CA GLY A 37 -13.37 -8.89 -4.17
C GLY A 37 -13.70 -7.40 -4.22
N SER A 38 -14.90 -7.01 -3.77
CA SER A 38 -15.33 -5.60 -3.71
C SER A 38 -14.41 -4.76 -2.81
N LEU A 39 -14.04 -5.29 -1.64
CA LEU A 39 -13.14 -4.62 -0.71
C LEU A 39 -11.76 -4.41 -1.31
N LEU A 40 -11.18 -5.44 -1.95
CA LEU A 40 -9.87 -5.32 -2.60
C LEU A 40 -9.90 -4.31 -3.75
N VAL A 41 -10.91 -4.37 -4.63
CA VAL A 41 -11.04 -3.39 -5.71
C VAL A 41 -11.16 -1.97 -5.15
N GLY A 42 -11.99 -1.77 -4.12
CA GLY A 42 -12.12 -0.48 -3.45
C GLY A 42 -10.81 0.03 -2.84
N ILE A 43 -10.07 -0.84 -2.15
CA ILE A 43 -8.75 -0.51 -1.59
C ILE A 43 -7.76 -0.14 -2.70
N GLY A 44 -7.71 -0.92 -3.78
CA GLY A 44 -6.79 -0.67 -4.88
C GLY A 44 -7.10 0.65 -5.60
N LEU A 45 -8.39 0.97 -5.81
CA LEU A 45 -8.82 2.28 -6.31
C LEU A 45 -8.44 3.43 -5.37
N LEU A 46 -8.58 3.22 -4.06
CA LEU A 46 -8.17 4.21 -3.05
C LEU A 46 -6.65 4.46 -3.08
N VAL A 47 -5.84 3.40 -3.20
CA VAL A 47 -4.37 3.50 -3.32
C VAL A 47 -4.00 4.27 -4.60
N LEU A 48 -4.65 3.99 -5.73
CA LEU A 48 -4.43 4.73 -6.98
C LEU A 48 -4.79 6.22 -6.82
N ALA A 49 -5.96 6.52 -6.23
CA ALA A 49 -6.38 7.89 -5.98
C ALA A 49 -5.40 8.64 -5.06
N LEU A 50 -4.98 8.00 -3.96
CA LEU A 50 -3.98 8.54 -3.04
C LEU A 50 -2.64 8.77 -3.74
N THR A 51 -2.25 7.91 -4.68
CA THR A 51 -1.00 8.08 -5.46
C THR A 51 -1.02 9.35 -6.30
N ILE A 52 -2.16 9.66 -6.93
CA ILE A 52 -2.33 10.87 -7.74
C ILE A 52 -2.34 12.12 -6.86
N VAL A 53 -3.04 12.06 -5.73
CA VAL A 53 -3.25 13.23 -4.84
C VAL A 53 -2.11 13.39 -3.81
N HIS A 54 -1.20 12.42 -3.69
CA HIS A 54 -0.12 12.37 -2.69
C HIS A 54 0.62 13.71 -2.56
N HIS A 55 0.99 14.32 -3.68
CA HIS A 55 1.76 15.56 -3.69
C HIS A 55 0.97 16.80 -3.18
N ARG A 56 -0.37 16.83 -3.33
CA ARG A 56 -1.19 17.90 -2.74
C ARG A 56 -1.38 17.69 -1.24
N LEU A 57 -1.61 16.45 -0.81
CA LEU A 57 -1.86 16.13 0.60
C LEU A 57 -0.59 16.18 1.46
N ALA A 58 0.55 15.72 0.94
CA ALA A 58 1.85 15.76 1.61
C ALA A 58 2.29 17.19 1.97
N ARG A 59 1.83 18.20 1.21
CA ARG A 59 2.10 19.62 1.51
C ARG A 59 1.34 20.14 2.72
N HIS A 60 0.21 19.54 3.07
CA HIS A 60 -0.67 20.02 4.14
C HIS A 60 -0.52 19.23 5.44
N ILE A 61 -0.12 17.96 5.36
CA ILE A 61 -0.04 17.07 6.51
C ILE A 61 1.41 16.64 6.74
N LYS A 62 2.04 17.15 7.81
CA LYS A 62 3.46 16.85 8.16
C LYS A 62 3.75 15.36 8.35
N SER A 63 2.75 14.58 8.74
CA SER A 63 2.85 13.13 9.00
C SER A 63 2.27 12.28 7.86
N PHE A 64 1.97 12.87 6.69
CA PHE A 64 1.27 12.18 5.60
C PHE A 64 2.00 10.91 5.16
N ASP A 65 3.32 10.99 4.97
CA ASP A 65 4.14 9.84 4.57
C ASP A 65 4.04 8.68 5.57
N SER A 66 3.96 8.98 6.88
CA SER A 66 3.79 7.96 7.92
C SER A 66 2.42 7.27 7.81
N LEU A 67 1.38 8.05 7.57
CA LEU A 67 0.01 7.54 7.42
C LEU A 67 -0.14 6.68 6.16
N VAL A 68 0.50 7.08 5.05
CA VAL A 68 0.56 6.28 3.82
C VAL A 68 1.25 4.95 4.08
N PHE A 69 2.44 4.93 4.70
CA PHE A 69 3.14 3.69 5.00
C PHE A 69 2.36 2.78 5.97
N LEU A 70 1.63 3.35 6.93
CA LEU A 70 0.76 2.59 7.82
C LEU A 70 -0.38 1.93 7.06
N MET A 71 -1.04 2.68 6.17
CA MET A 71 -2.11 2.15 5.30
C MET A 71 -1.59 1.04 4.39
N GLU A 72 -0.41 1.21 3.79
CA GLU A 72 0.21 0.19 2.96
C GLU A 72 0.55 -1.08 3.75
N ALA A 73 1.04 -0.95 4.99
CA ALA A 73 1.27 -2.10 5.87
C ALA A 73 -0.03 -2.89 6.12
N ILE A 74 -1.13 -2.20 6.44
CA ILE A 74 -2.44 -2.84 6.64
C ILE A 74 -2.90 -3.57 5.39
N VAL A 75 -2.82 -2.91 4.22
CA VAL A 75 -3.24 -3.50 2.94
C VAL A 75 -2.39 -4.73 2.58
N LEU A 76 -1.07 -4.65 2.74
CA LEU A 76 -0.17 -5.77 2.47
C LEU A 76 -0.41 -6.95 3.43
N SER A 77 -0.76 -6.69 4.70
CA SER A 77 -1.18 -7.73 5.65
C SER A 77 -2.47 -8.43 5.20
N VAL A 78 -3.46 -7.66 4.74
CA VAL A 78 -4.72 -8.23 4.20
C VAL A 78 -4.44 -9.08 2.96
N VAL A 79 -3.64 -8.57 2.02
CA VAL A 79 -3.26 -9.32 0.80
C VAL A 79 -2.49 -10.60 1.14
N SER A 80 -1.57 -10.52 2.11
CA SER A 80 -0.85 -11.70 2.62
C SER A 80 -1.81 -12.76 3.15
N PHE A 81 -2.77 -12.37 3.99
CA PHE A 81 -3.77 -13.26 4.55
C PHE A 81 -4.64 -13.92 3.46
N LEU A 82 -5.07 -13.16 2.46
CA LEU A 82 -5.84 -13.71 1.35
C LEU A 82 -5.03 -14.71 0.53
N TYR A 83 -3.74 -14.46 0.28
CA TYR A 83 -2.88 -15.43 -0.38
C TYR A 83 -2.64 -16.70 0.46
N LEU A 84 -2.64 -16.62 1.80
CA LEU A 84 -2.61 -17.80 2.67
C LEU A 84 -3.88 -18.63 2.51
N GLN A 85 -5.05 -17.98 2.49
CA GLN A 85 -6.33 -18.65 2.26
C GLN A 85 -6.38 -19.33 0.89
N ASP A 86 -5.75 -18.74 -0.13
CA ASP A 86 -5.62 -19.33 -1.46
C ASP A 86 -4.56 -20.45 -1.55
N GLY A 87 -3.95 -20.84 -0.43
CA GLY A 87 -2.96 -21.92 -0.37
C GLY A 87 -1.60 -21.58 -0.99
N LYS A 88 -1.33 -20.30 -1.29
CA LYS A 88 -0.03 -19.88 -1.82
C LYS A 88 1.01 -19.91 -0.69
N LYS A 89 2.22 -20.37 -0.99
CA LYS A 89 3.30 -20.53 0.02
C LYS A 89 4.28 -19.36 0.04
N ALA A 90 4.79 -18.94 -1.12
CA ALA A 90 5.81 -17.89 -1.21
C ALA A 90 5.25 -16.47 -1.12
N LEU A 91 4.12 -16.20 -1.79
CA LEU A 91 3.54 -14.86 -1.87
C LEU A 91 3.17 -14.29 -0.49
N PRO A 92 2.47 -15.02 0.40
CA PRO A 92 2.14 -14.46 1.71
C PRO A 92 3.35 -14.04 2.52
N ILE A 93 4.42 -14.83 2.50
CA ILE A 93 5.65 -14.51 3.24
C ILE A 93 6.24 -13.21 2.69
N ALA A 94 6.30 -13.04 1.37
CA ALA A 94 6.77 -11.81 0.74
C ALA A 94 5.92 -10.59 1.14
N TYR A 95 4.59 -10.70 1.08
CA TYR A 95 3.68 -9.61 1.47
C TYR A 95 3.71 -9.32 2.98
N CYS A 96 3.89 -10.34 3.82
CA CYS A 96 4.05 -10.19 5.27
C CYS A 96 5.35 -9.44 5.62
N ILE A 97 6.47 -9.84 5.02
CA ILE A 97 7.76 -9.16 5.21
C ILE A 97 7.66 -7.71 4.72
N ALA A 98 7.06 -7.47 3.55
CA ALA A 98 6.84 -6.13 3.04
C ALA A 98 5.99 -5.30 4.01
N SER A 99 4.88 -5.85 4.53
CA SER A 99 4.03 -5.19 5.52
C SER A 99 4.81 -4.76 6.76
N ILE A 100 5.64 -5.64 7.33
CA ILE A 100 6.49 -5.32 8.48
C ILE A 100 7.47 -4.17 8.13
N GLY A 101 8.09 -4.23 6.95
CA GLY A 101 8.97 -3.16 6.46
C GLY A 101 8.26 -1.80 6.38
N TYR A 102 7.04 -1.78 5.85
CA TYR A 102 6.20 -0.58 5.77
C TYR A 102 5.75 -0.08 7.14
N LEU A 103 5.44 -0.97 8.08
CA LEU A 103 5.11 -0.60 9.46
C LEU A 103 6.30 0.06 10.17
N ILE A 104 7.51 -0.49 9.99
CA ILE A 104 8.75 0.10 10.51
C ILE A 104 8.98 1.48 9.88
N ALA A 105 8.77 1.62 8.58
CA ALA A 105 8.89 2.91 7.88
C ALA A 105 7.89 3.93 8.43
N ALA A 106 6.63 3.54 8.63
CA ALA A 106 5.58 4.36 9.22
C ALA A 106 6.00 4.90 10.59
N PHE A 107 6.50 4.04 11.48
CA PHE A 107 6.95 4.42 12.81
C PHE A 107 8.15 5.37 12.77
N ARG A 108 9.14 5.11 11.90
CA ARG A 108 10.32 5.98 11.77
C ARG A 108 9.95 7.37 11.24
N PHE A 109 9.05 7.46 10.28
CA PHE A 109 8.59 8.74 9.74
C PHE A 109 7.72 9.50 10.74
N TYR A 110 6.87 8.81 11.50
CA TYR A 110 6.08 9.41 12.58
C TYR A 110 6.97 10.11 13.61
N ARG A 111 8.00 9.41 14.11
CA ARG A 111 8.94 9.96 15.09
C ARG A 111 9.71 11.18 14.56
N ARG A 112 10.12 11.15 13.29
CA ARG A 112 10.80 12.29 12.64
C ARG A 112 9.90 13.50 12.42
N ALA A 113 8.61 13.29 12.15
CA ALA A 113 7.64 14.38 12.04
C ALA A 113 7.45 15.11 13.39
N GLY A 114 7.43 14.37 14.50
CA GLY A 114 7.37 14.94 15.85
C GLY A 114 8.61 15.77 16.24
N GLN A 115 9.80 15.36 15.81
CA GLN A 115 11.07 16.05 16.14
C GLN A 115 11.29 17.39 15.43
N ARG A 116 10.57 17.68 14.33
CA ARG A 116 10.66 18.97 13.61
C ARG A 116 9.78 20.08 14.20
N SER A 117 9.24 19.86 15.41
CA SER A 117 8.33 20.79 16.10
C SER A 117 8.93 21.39 17.38
N HIS A 118 10.19 21.07 17.68
CA HIS A 118 11.05 21.72 18.68
C HIS A 118 12.23 22.36 17.95
#